data_AF-A0A256YM13-F1
#
_entry.id   AF-A0A256YM13-F1
#
_cell.length_a   1.000
_cell.length_b   1.000
_cell.length_c   1.000
_cell.angle_alpha   90.00
_cell.angle_beta   90.00
_cell.angle_gamma   90.00
#
_symmetry.space_group_name_H-M   'P 1'
#
loop_
_entity.id
_entity.type
_entity.pdbx_description
1 polymer ?
#
loop_
_entity_poly.entity_id
_entity_poly.type
_entity_poly.pdbx_seq_one_letter_code
_entity_poly.pdbx_strand_id
1 'polypeptide(L)'
;MYIIDFMELGNPSDRHPEHRNQPLAQGVGTKYFTLLEAVPLPAIRLEIFEKVELGPHSKVRRPIVIRYDDLTSVARTNLEEAVKRIILENEKTFVEFFNIAEPVNIRMHAFELLPNIGKKTMRTLIEEREVKR
;
A
#
# COMPACT_ATOMS: atom_id res chain seq x y z
N MET A 1 9.05 1.61 -1.32
CA MET A 1 7.73 1.51 -1.95
C MET A 1 7.73 0.34 -2.92
N TYR A 2 6.60 -0.35 -3.07
CA TYR A 2 6.38 -1.26 -4.17
C TYR A 2 5.94 -0.46 -5.39
N ILE A 3 6.60 -0.65 -6.53
CA ILE A 3 6.18 -0.05 -7.80
C ILE A 3 4.91 -0.73 -8.28
N ILE A 4 3.87 0.05 -8.58
CA ILE A 4 2.57 -0.43 -9.06
C ILE A 4 2.26 0.03 -10.48
N ASP A 5 2.96 1.05 -10.97
CA ASP A 5 2.97 1.43 -12.39
C ASP A 5 4.26 2.17 -12.73
N PHE A 6 4.73 2.03 -13.96
CA PHE A 6 5.88 2.75 -14.49
C PHE A 6 5.60 3.20 -15.93
N MET A 7 5.56 4.52 -16.10
CA MET A 7 5.30 5.20 -17.36
C MET A 7 6.60 5.82 -17.85
N GLU A 8 7.32 5.10 -18.72
CA GLU A 8 8.64 5.52 -19.22
C GLU A 8 8.60 6.85 -20.00
N LEU A 9 7.50 7.11 -20.71
CA LEU A 9 7.31 8.33 -21.50
C LEU A 9 6.42 9.37 -20.81
N GLY A 10 5.96 9.09 -19.59
CA GLY A 10 4.94 9.87 -18.88
C GLY A 10 3.51 9.51 -19.27
N ASN A 11 2.56 10.32 -18.80
CA ASN A 11 1.11 10.14 -18.99
C ASN A 11 0.51 11.34 -19.72
N PRO A 12 0.33 11.29 -21.05
CA PRO A 12 -0.21 12.41 -21.82
C PRO A 12 -1.59 12.91 -21.35
N SER A 13 -2.37 12.01 -20.76
CA SER A 13 -3.71 12.28 -20.22
C SER A 13 -3.69 12.78 -18.77
N ASP A 14 -2.51 12.98 -18.17
CA ASP A 14 -2.42 13.46 -16.80
C ASP A 14 -2.94 14.89 -16.66
N ARG A 15 -3.61 15.14 -15.54
CA ARG A 15 -4.09 16.47 -15.17
C ARG A 15 -2.91 17.40 -14.84
N HIS A 16 -1.80 16.85 -14.37
CA HIS A 16 -0.58 17.56 -14.01
C HIS A 16 0.34 17.66 -15.25
N PRO A 17 0.59 18.87 -15.79
CA PRO A 17 1.38 19.05 -17.01
C PRO A 17 2.80 18.46 -16.96
N GLU A 18 3.43 18.48 -15.79
CA GLU A 18 4.76 17.95 -15.53
C GLU A 18 4.85 16.44 -15.79
N HIS A 19 3.76 15.68 -15.68
CA HIS A 19 3.75 14.23 -15.83
C HIS A 19 3.55 13.78 -17.27
N ARG A 20 3.22 14.70 -18.19
CA ARG A 20 2.81 14.34 -19.55
C ARG A 20 3.94 13.81 -20.42
N ASN A 21 5.16 14.28 -20.18
CA ASN A 21 6.30 14.06 -21.07
C ASN A 21 7.59 13.66 -20.32
N GLN A 22 7.47 13.10 -19.11
CA GLN A 22 8.63 12.64 -18.33
C GLN A 22 8.38 11.28 -17.68
N PRO A 23 9.43 10.45 -17.49
CA PRO A 23 9.28 9.18 -16.79
C PRO A 23 8.69 9.35 -15.41
N LEU A 24 7.69 8.52 -15.08
CA LEU A 24 6.96 8.60 -13.83
C LEU A 24 6.68 7.20 -13.30
N ALA A 25 6.83 7.01 -12.00
CA ALA A 25 6.50 5.76 -11.33
C ALA A 25 5.51 6.04 -10.21
N GLN A 26 4.46 5.23 -10.15
CA GLN A 26 3.55 5.19 -9.02
C GLN A 26 3.84 3.96 -8.17
N GLY A 27 3.63 4.06 -6.87
CA GLY A 27 3.82 2.95 -5.96
C GLY A 27 3.22 3.17 -4.59
N VAL A 28 3.32 2.14 -3.77
CA VAL A 28 2.74 2.10 -2.43
C VAL A 28 3.84 1.89 -1.38
N GLY A 29 3.85 2.73 -0.35
CA GLY A 29 4.75 2.63 0.78
C GLY A 29 4.52 1.32 1.55
N THR A 30 5.59 0.66 1.99
CA THR A 30 5.50 -0.66 2.63
C THR A 30 5.12 -0.61 4.11
N LYS A 31 5.23 0.56 4.76
CA LYS A 31 4.96 0.73 6.19
C LYS A 31 3.58 1.30 6.50
N TYR A 32 3.18 2.33 5.76
CA TYR A 32 1.93 3.08 6.00
C TYR A 32 0.98 3.03 4.80
N PHE A 33 1.27 2.20 3.79
CA PHE A 33 0.50 2.11 2.55
C PHE A 33 0.30 3.47 1.85
N THR A 34 1.21 4.42 2.08
CA THR A 34 1.17 5.74 1.47
C THR A 34 1.31 5.61 -0.04
N LEU A 35 0.36 6.15 -0.79
CA LEU A 35 0.45 6.22 -2.24
C LEU A 35 1.43 7.31 -2.62
N LEU A 36 2.38 6.94 -3.46
CA LEU A 36 3.49 7.79 -3.84
C LEU A 36 3.62 7.81 -5.34
N GLU A 37 4.03 8.97 -5.83
CA GLU A 37 4.51 9.17 -7.17
C GLU A 37 5.94 9.68 -7.11
N ALA A 38 6.80 9.18 -7.99
CA ALA A 38 8.20 9.55 -8.00
C ALA A 38 8.77 9.52 -9.41
N VAL A 39 9.84 10.26 -9.63
CA VAL A 39 10.54 10.33 -10.92
C VAL A 39 11.72 9.36 -10.87
N PRO A 40 11.81 8.37 -11.76
CA PRO A 40 12.99 7.52 -11.87
C PRO A 40 14.26 8.33 -12.17
N LEU A 41 15.41 7.83 -11.71
CA LEU A 41 16.69 8.39 -12.15
C LEU A 41 16.92 8.15 -13.65
N PRO A 42 17.71 8.99 -14.34
CA PRO A 42 17.97 8.82 -15.76
C PRO A 42 18.48 7.41 -16.09
N ALA A 43 17.97 6.83 -17.18
CA ALA A 43 18.29 5.48 -17.65
C ALA A 43 17.96 4.31 -16.69
N ILE A 44 17.24 4.57 -15.59
CA ILE A 44 16.69 3.51 -14.74
C ILE A 44 15.32 3.09 -15.28
N ARG A 45 15.17 1.79 -15.54
CA ARG A 45 13.85 1.15 -15.70
C ARG A 45 13.47 0.53 -14.36
N LEU A 46 12.18 0.62 -14.05
CA LEU A 46 11.59 0.02 -12.85
C LEU A 46 10.67 -1.11 -13.27
N GLU A 47 10.67 -2.19 -12.48
CA GLU A 47 9.78 -3.32 -12.72
C GLU A 47 8.52 -3.20 -11.86
N ILE A 48 7.40 -3.69 -12.38
CA ILE A 48 6.16 -3.78 -11.59
C ILE A 48 6.38 -4.75 -10.43
N PHE A 49 5.90 -4.36 -9.25
CA PHE A 49 6.17 -5.02 -7.98
C PHE A 49 7.63 -5.05 -7.54
N GLU A 50 8.49 -4.21 -8.13
CA GLU A 50 9.82 -3.97 -7.57
C GLU A 50 9.71 -3.21 -6.24
N LYS A 51 10.45 -3.67 -5.23
CA LYS A 51 10.62 -2.93 -3.98
C LYS A 51 11.77 -1.93 -4.11
N VAL A 52 11.42 -0.65 -4.15
CA VAL A 52 12.38 0.45 -4.20
C VAL A 52 12.52 1.10 -2.83
N GLU A 53 13.72 1.11 -2.27
CA GLU A 53 14.02 1.84 -1.04
C GLU A 53 14.08 3.35 -1.31
N LEU A 54 13.44 4.14 -0.45
CA LEU A 54 13.47 5.60 -0.52
C LEU A 54 14.60 6.10 0.38
N GLY A 55 15.45 6.98 -0.14
CA GLY A 55 16.64 7.47 0.58
C GLY A 55 17.74 7.96 -0.36
N PRO A 56 18.95 8.22 0.16
CA PRO A 56 20.07 8.77 -0.62
C PRO A 56 20.47 7.97 -1.86
N HIS A 57 20.29 6.65 -1.84
CA HIS A 57 20.65 5.72 -2.93
C HIS A 57 19.43 5.18 -3.68
N SER A 58 18.29 5.89 -3.62
CA SER A 58 17.06 5.42 -4.27
C SER A 58 17.18 5.45 -5.79
N LYS A 59 16.49 4.50 -6.44
CA LYS A 59 16.28 4.48 -7.90
C LYS A 59 15.33 5.58 -8.39
N VAL A 60 14.61 6.23 -7.47
CA VAL A 60 13.65 7.30 -7.74
C VAL A 60 14.00 8.55 -6.94
N ARG A 61 13.53 9.71 -7.40
CA ARG A 61 13.68 11.01 -6.75
C ARG A 61 12.35 11.73 -6.66
N ARG A 62 12.28 12.74 -5.78
CA ARG A 62 11.10 13.59 -5.56
C ARG A 62 9.81 12.77 -5.32
N PRO A 63 9.80 11.85 -4.33
CA PRO A 63 8.56 11.17 -3.97
C PRO A 63 7.55 12.20 -3.46
N ILE A 64 6.37 12.24 -4.05
CA ILE A 64 5.23 13.06 -3.63
C ILE A 64 4.08 12.14 -3.23
N VAL A 65 3.30 12.56 -2.23
CA VAL A 65 2.12 11.83 -1.80
C VAL A 65 0.97 12.15 -2.74
N ILE A 66 0.29 11.12 -3.22
CA ILE A 66 -0.86 11.23 -4.12
C ILE A 66 -2.10 10.60 -3.47
N ARG A 67 -3.29 10.93 -4.00
CA ARG A 67 -4.55 10.31 -3.59
C ARG A 67 -4.87 9.10 -4.47
N TYR A 68 -5.81 8.27 -4.03
CA TYR A 68 -6.25 7.10 -4.79
C TYR A 68 -6.79 7.46 -6.18
N ASP A 69 -7.49 8.58 -6.31
CA ASP A 69 -8.04 9.06 -7.58
C ASP A 69 -6.96 9.55 -8.57
N ASP A 70 -5.74 9.79 -8.09
CA ASP A 70 -4.59 10.19 -8.91
C ASP A 70 -3.86 8.97 -9.50
N LEU A 71 -4.19 7.76 -9.03
CA LEU A 71 -3.62 6.53 -9.60
C LEU A 71 -4.04 6.35 -11.05
N THR A 72 -3.14 5.80 -11.86
CA THR A 72 -3.49 5.30 -13.19
C THR A 72 -4.41 4.08 -13.06
N SER A 73 -5.09 3.71 -14.15
CA SER A 73 -5.89 2.49 -14.18
C SER A 73 -5.03 1.24 -13.95
N VAL A 74 -3.80 1.22 -14.47
CA VAL A 74 -2.83 0.13 -14.26
C VAL A 74 -2.38 0.07 -12.81
N ALA A 75 -2.03 1.22 -12.22
CA ALA A 75 -1.66 1.34 -10.81
C ALA A 75 -2.77 0.84 -9.88
N ARG A 76 -4.03 1.19 -10.16
CA ARG A 76 -5.19 0.70 -9.39
C ARG A 76 -5.33 -0.82 -9.47
N THR A 77 -5.17 -1.42 -10.65
CA THR A 77 -5.22 -2.89 -10.81
C THR A 77 -4.10 -3.58 -10.04
N ASN A 78 -2.90 -3.03 -10.05
CA ASN A 78 -1.73 -3.61 -9.38
C ASN A 78 -1.71 -3.36 -7.86
N LEU A 79 -2.44 -2.36 -7.37
CA LEU A 79 -2.40 -1.99 -5.95
C LEU A 79 -2.81 -3.14 -5.03
N GLU A 80 -3.86 -3.89 -5.37
CA GLU A 80 -4.34 -4.99 -4.52
C GLU A 80 -3.27 -6.08 -4.34
N GLU A 81 -2.61 -6.45 -5.43
CA GLU A 81 -1.53 -7.43 -5.43
C GLU A 81 -0.29 -6.92 -4.67
N ALA A 82 0.07 -5.64 -4.84
CA ALA A 82 1.16 -5.04 -4.08
C ALA A 82 0.87 -5.01 -2.57
N VAL A 83 -0.36 -4.71 -2.17
CA VAL A 83 -0.79 -4.74 -0.75
C VAL A 83 -0.69 -6.17 -0.20
N LYS A 84 -1.13 -7.20 -0.94
CA LYS A 84 -0.98 -8.60 -0.54
C LYS A 84 0.48 -8.97 -0.28
N ARG A 85 1.39 -8.60 -1.19
CA ARG A 85 2.83 -8.82 -1.03
C ARG A 85 3.40 -8.15 0.21
N ILE A 86 3.04 -6.88 0.44
CA ILE A 86 3.45 -6.14 1.63
C ILE A 86 2.95 -6.83 2.91
N ILE A 87 1.70 -7.30 2.92
CA ILE A 87 1.12 -8.00 4.08
C ILE A 87 1.88 -9.30 4.35
N LEU A 88 2.11 -10.13 3.32
CA LEU A 88 2.82 -11.40 3.46
C LEU A 88 4.28 -11.22 3.92
N GLU A 89 4.98 -10.21 3.42
CA GLU A 89 6.35 -9.89 3.87
C GLU A 89 6.41 -9.43 5.34
N ASN A 90 5.32 -8.87 5.85
CA ASN A 90 5.22 -8.36 7.21
C ASN A 90 4.18 -9.12 8.02
N GLU A 91 3.98 -10.41 7.71
CA GLU A 91 2.90 -11.25 8.25
C GLU A 91 2.78 -11.14 9.77
N LYS A 92 3.93 -11.18 10.46
CA LYS A 92 3.99 -11.07 11.92
C LYS A 92 3.21 -9.86 12.45
N THR A 93 3.37 -8.68 11.84
CA THR A 93 2.69 -7.46 12.29
C THR A 93 1.16 -7.56 12.13
N PHE A 94 0.70 -8.16 11.04
CA PHE A 94 -0.73 -8.29 10.76
C PHE A 94 -1.38 -9.43 11.57
N VAL A 95 -0.66 -10.53 11.80
CA VAL A 95 -1.11 -11.61 12.69
C VAL A 95 -1.13 -11.15 14.14
N GLU A 96 -0.15 -10.37 14.57
CA GLU A 96 -0.07 -9.82 15.92
C GLU A 96 -1.28 -8.96 16.24
N PHE A 97 -1.82 -8.18 15.28
CA PHE A 97 -3.09 -7.46 15.45
C PHE A 97 -4.23 -8.39 15.92
N PHE A 98 -4.38 -9.59 15.35
CA PHE A 98 -5.41 -10.54 15.81
C PHE A 98 -5.12 -11.08 17.22
N ASN A 99 -3.86 -11.16 17.62
CA ASN A 99 -3.47 -11.68 18.93
C ASN A 99 -3.56 -10.64 20.05
N ILE A 100 -3.42 -9.34 19.74
CA ILE A 100 -3.33 -8.27 20.74
C ILE A 100 -4.45 -7.23 20.68
N ALA A 101 -5.28 -7.22 19.63
CA ALA A 101 -6.31 -6.19 19.47
C ALA A 101 -7.32 -6.16 20.62
N GLU A 102 -7.67 -4.95 21.03
CA GLU A 102 -8.58 -4.69 22.14
C GLU A 102 -9.81 -3.88 21.69
N PRO A 103 -10.84 -3.71 22.56
CA PRO A 103 -11.90 -2.76 22.32
C PRO A 103 -11.38 -1.35 22.05
N VAL A 104 -11.88 -0.72 20.97
CA VAL A 104 -11.58 0.70 20.68
C VAL A 104 -12.29 1.60 21.69
N ASN A 105 -13.52 1.21 22.06
CA ASN A 105 -14.29 1.82 23.13
C ASN A 105 -15.34 0.82 23.67
N ILE A 106 -16.15 1.25 24.63
CA ILE A 106 -17.18 0.42 25.27
C ILE A 106 -18.24 -0.17 24.31
N ARG A 107 -18.38 0.35 23.09
CA ARG A 107 -19.38 -0.07 22.09
C ARG A 107 -18.78 -0.84 20.90
N MET A 108 -17.47 -0.81 20.71
CA MET A 108 -16.84 -1.27 19.45
C MET A 108 -15.47 -1.91 19.68
N HIS A 109 -15.29 -3.11 19.10
CA HIS A 109 -14.01 -3.79 19.06
C HIS A 109 -13.19 -3.45 17.82
N ALA A 110 -11.85 -3.48 17.90
CA ALA A 110 -10.99 -3.17 16.76
C ALA A 110 -11.21 -4.11 15.55
N PHE A 111 -11.56 -5.37 15.79
CA PHE A 111 -11.92 -6.31 14.71
C PHE A 111 -13.12 -5.85 13.88
N GLU A 112 -14.07 -5.12 14.46
CA GLU A 112 -15.24 -4.60 13.74
C GLU A 112 -14.88 -3.48 12.75
N LEU A 113 -13.65 -2.95 12.80
CA LEU A 113 -13.13 -2.01 11.79
C LEU A 113 -12.72 -2.72 10.49
N LEU A 114 -12.51 -4.04 10.53
CA LEU A 114 -12.22 -4.79 9.32
C LEU A 114 -13.50 -4.96 8.49
N PRO A 115 -13.40 -4.78 7.15
CA PRO A 115 -14.56 -4.91 6.29
C PRO A 115 -15.15 -6.32 6.43
N ASN A 116 -16.49 -6.37 6.46
CA ASN A 116 -17.27 -7.60 6.58
C ASN A 116 -17.14 -8.35 7.94
N ILE A 117 -16.55 -7.73 8.96
CA ILE A 117 -16.53 -8.30 10.33
C ILE A 117 -17.58 -7.61 11.21
N GLY A 118 -18.70 -8.30 11.45
CA GLY A 118 -19.72 -7.87 12.42
C GLY A 118 -19.53 -8.50 13.80
N LYS A 119 -20.42 -8.15 14.74
CA LYS A 119 -20.39 -8.63 16.14
C LYS A 119 -20.26 -10.15 16.30
N LYS A 120 -20.93 -10.93 15.44
CA LYS A 120 -20.88 -12.40 15.49
C LYS A 120 -19.46 -12.90 15.19
N THR A 121 -18.91 -12.51 14.04
CA THR A 121 -17.55 -12.90 13.63
C THR A 121 -16.50 -12.39 14.59
N MET A 122 -16.66 -11.15 15.09
CA MET A 122 -15.78 -10.59 16.12
C MET A 122 -15.76 -11.44 17.39
N ARG A 123 -16.92 -11.88 17.90
CA ARG A 123 -16.97 -12.75 19.09
C ARG A 123 -16.26 -14.07 18.86
N THR A 124 -16.50 -14.72 17.71
CA THR A 124 -15.79 -15.95 17.35
C THR A 124 -14.28 -15.75 17.32
N LEU A 125 -13.78 -14.63 16.77
CA LEU A 125 -12.34 -14.34 16.76
C LEU A 125 -11.76 -14.17 18.18
N ILE A 126 -12.52 -13.56 19.11
CA ILE A 126 -12.09 -13.42 20.51
C ILE A 126 -12.07 -14.78 21.21
N GLU A 127 -13.13 -15.58 21.05
CA GLU A 127 -13.24 -16.93 21.63
C GLU A 127 -12.08 -17.82 21.16
N GLU A 128 -11.80 -17.87 19.86
CA GLU A 128 -10.67 -18.63 19.29
C GLU A 128 -9.30 -18.18 19.80
N ARG A 129 -9.15 -16.88 20.07
CA ARG A 129 -7.92 -16.32 20.65
C ARG A 129 -7.71 -16.78 22.09
N GLU A 130 -8.79 -16.89 22.87
CA GLU A 130 -8.73 -17.34 24.28
C GLU A 130 -8.44 -18.84 24.38
N VAL A 131 -8.91 -19.66 23.45
CA VAL A 131 -8.66 -21.11 23.41
C VAL A 131 -7.17 -21.45 23.25
N LYS A 132 -6.39 -20.58 22.60
CA LYS A 132 -4.95 -20.77 22.35
C LYS A 132 -4.02 -20.17 23.43
N ARG A 133 -4.57 -19.51 24.46
CA ARG A 133 -3.80 -19.03 25.63
C ARG A 133 -3.80 -20.08 26.73
#